data_AF-A0A841FLJ6-F1
#
_entry.id   AF-A0A841FLJ6-F1
#
_cell.length_a   1.000
_cell.length_b   1.000
_cell.length_c   1.000
_cell.angle_alpha   90.00
_cell.angle_beta   90.00
_cell.angle_gamma   90.00
#
_symmetry.space_group_name_H-M   'P 1'
#
loop_
_entity.id
_entity.type
_entity.pdbx_description
1 polymer ?
#
loop_
_entity_poly.entity_id
_entity_poly.type
_entity_poly.pdbx_seq_one_letter_code
_entity_poly.pdbx_strand_id
1 'polypeptide(L)'
;MALTNDVERVRAAGGVLWDSTGDGVRLALVYRPGCDNWSLPKGKLSPGEHPLAAACREVEEETGVAGIPGPFLTTASYTLPNPEREKHKTVDYWAMRALNPKTEFVPNSEIAECRWVSVEEARELCSRPRDFAALDSFAALPTVTGTVVLLRHAKAASVTFDGPDVARPLETRGKAQAGLLVPLLALFQPTRIIAASPLRCVKTVEPLAEALSLPLEGDSVFDAEGHLRNTERAAARLGELGASGATTVVCSQLPVIADSLALLADTSGLAVPSVHTGTGEGWILGFDGTTLVTAHRL
;
A
#
# COMPACT_ATOMS: atom_id res chain seq x y z
N MET A 1 -19.87 37.01 19.65
CA MET A 1 -19.98 36.24 18.39
C MET A 1 -18.83 35.26 18.35
N ALA A 2 -19.10 33.96 18.41
CA ALA A 2 -18.06 32.95 18.22
C ALA A 2 -17.67 32.98 16.74
N LEU A 3 -16.44 33.43 16.45
CA LEU A 3 -15.81 33.19 15.15
C LEU A 3 -15.58 31.67 15.08
N THR A 4 -16.47 30.96 14.40
CA THR A 4 -16.15 29.60 13.94
C THR A 4 -15.00 29.76 12.95
N ASN A 5 -13.76 29.57 13.42
CA ASN A 5 -12.60 29.44 12.56
C ASN A 5 -12.82 28.20 11.69
N ASP A 6 -13.40 28.40 10.51
CA ASP A 6 -13.63 27.34 9.53
C ASP A 6 -12.28 26.89 8.97
N VAL A 7 -11.77 25.79 9.50
CA VAL A 7 -10.48 25.21 9.10
C VAL A 7 -10.67 24.39 7.83
N GLU A 8 -10.03 24.79 6.74
CA GLU A 8 -9.99 23.98 5.53
C GLU A 8 -9.05 22.79 5.73
N ARG A 9 -9.55 21.58 5.56
CA ARG A 9 -8.74 20.36 5.63
C ARG A 9 -8.47 19.80 4.24
N VAL A 10 -7.20 19.64 3.89
CA VAL A 10 -6.77 19.08 2.61
C VAL A 10 -6.00 17.78 2.82
N ARG A 11 -6.50 16.71 2.22
CA ARG A 11 -5.83 15.41 2.15
C ARG A 11 -4.98 15.34 0.88
N ALA A 12 -3.76 14.86 1.01
CA ALA A 12 -2.83 14.62 -0.07
C ALA A 12 -2.09 13.31 0.16
N ALA A 13 -1.45 12.81 -0.90
CA ALA A 13 -0.66 11.60 -0.86
C ALA A 13 0.52 11.69 -1.81
N GLY A 14 1.59 10.94 -1.53
CA GLY A 14 2.78 10.91 -2.36
C GLY A 14 3.71 9.75 -2.06
N GLY A 15 4.89 9.79 -2.67
CA GLY A 15 5.85 8.70 -2.57
C GLY A 15 7.28 9.17 -2.40
N VAL A 16 8.05 8.39 -1.63
CA VAL A 16 9.51 8.35 -1.80
C VAL A 16 9.78 7.33 -2.90
N LEU A 17 9.84 7.83 -4.14
CA LEU A 17 10.15 7.02 -5.32
C LEU A 17 11.66 6.73 -5.34
N TRP A 18 12.04 5.46 -5.35
CA TRP A 18 13.42 5.03 -5.22
C TRP A 18 13.82 3.98 -6.26
N ASP A 19 15.11 3.95 -6.56
CA ASP A 19 15.76 2.95 -7.41
C ASP A 19 17.05 2.45 -6.73
N SER A 20 17.30 1.14 -6.81
CA SER A 20 18.55 0.55 -6.33
C SER A 20 19.54 0.43 -7.49
N THR A 21 20.66 1.10 -7.36
CA THR A 21 21.75 1.08 -8.34
C THR A 21 23.00 0.44 -7.76
N GLY A 22 24.00 0.17 -8.61
CA GLY A 22 25.30 -0.34 -8.15
C GLY A 22 26.00 0.59 -7.14
N ASP A 23 25.68 1.89 -7.17
CA ASP A 23 26.23 2.92 -6.30
C ASP A 23 25.36 3.19 -5.05
N GLY A 24 24.29 2.43 -4.85
CA GLY A 24 23.34 2.59 -3.75
C GLY A 24 21.94 3.02 -4.18
N VAL A 25 21.14 3.45 -3.20
CA VAL A 25 19.75 3.88 -3.42
C VAL A 25 19.70 5.33 -3.88
N ARG A 26 18.94 5.60 -4.94
CA ARG A 26 18.64 6.96 -5.41
C ARG A 26 17.16 7.28 -5.29
N LEU A 27 16.84 8.52 -4.96
CA LEU A 27 15.49 9.03 -4.76
C LEU A 27 15.13 10.04 -5.84
N ALA A 28 13.90 9.99 -6.35
CA ALA A 28 13.39 11.00 -7.26
C ALA A 28 12.84 12.20 -6.48
N LEU A 29 13.42 13.38 -6.72
CA LEU A 29 12.88 14.67 -6.27
C LEU A 29 12.35 15.47 -7.45
N VAL A 30 11.35 16.31 -7.18
CA VAL A 30 10.74 17.20 -8.16
C VAL A 30 10.90 18.67 -7.76
N TYR A 31 11.23 19.52 -8.72
CA TYR A 31 11.41 20.95 -8.53
C TYR A 31 10.18 21.73 -9.03
N ARG A 32 9.63 22.57 -8.14
CA ARG A 32 8.45 23.40 -8.42
C ARG A 32 8.82 24.88 -8.52
N PRO A 33 8.88 25.48 -9.73
CA PRO A 33 9.28 26.88 -9.90
C PRO A 33 8.39 27.87 -9.14
N GLY A 34 7.08 27.58 -9.05
CA GLY A 34 6.12 28.47 -8.38
C GLY A 34 6.39 28.69 -6.89
N CYS A 35 7.24 27.86 -6.27
CA CYS A 35 7.66 28.05 -4.88
C CYS A 35 9.16 27.84 -4.64
N ASP A 36 9.95 27.81 -5.73
CA ASP A 36 11.41 27.64 -5.75
C ASP A 36 11.90 26.57 -4.75
N ASN A 37 11.40 25.34 -4.91
CA ASN A 37 11.64 24.29 -3.93
C ASN A 37 11.67 22.89 -4.54
N TRP A 38 12.63 22.09 -4.09
CA TRP A 38 12.67 20.64 -4.27
C TRP A 38 11.81 19.95 -3.22
N SER A 39 11.05 18.95 -3.63
CA SER A 39 10.25 18.12 -2.71
C SER A 39 10.05 16.72 -3.25
N LEU A 40 9.57 15.83 -2.38
CA LEU A 40 9.02 14.55 -2.78
C LEU A 40 7.76 14.75 -3.66
N PRO A 41 7.54 13.84 -4.64
CA PRO A 41 6.35 13.88 -5.47
C PRO A 41 5.09 13.56 -4.66
N LYS A 42 4.05 14.38 -4.84
CA LYS A 42 2.80 14.35 -4.06
C LYS A 42 1.78 15.36 -4.57
N GLY A 43 0.51 15.00 -4.47
CA GLY A 43 -0.60 15.91 -4.72
C GLY A 43 -1.88 15.55 -3.97
N LYS A 44 -2.98 16.21 -4.34
CA LYS A 44 -4.24 16.15 -3.58
C LYS A 44 -5.03 14.91 -3.97
N LEU A 45 -5.76 14.34 -3.01
CA LEU A 45 -6.71 13.29 -3.33
C LEU A 45 -7.88 13.86 -4.15
N SER A 46 -8.27 13.13 -5.19
CA SER A 46 -9.53 13.32 -5.87
C SER A 46 -10.71 12.81 -5.01
N PRO A 47 -11.95 13.29 -5.24
CA PRO A 47 -13.11 12.81 -4.49
C PRO A 47 -13.29 11.29 -4.58
N GLY A 48 -13.28 10.61 -3.43
CA GLY A 48 -13.42 9.15 -3.35
C GLY A 48 -12.17 8.34 -3.72
N GLU A 49 -11.05 9.00 -4.04
CA GLU A 49 -9.80 8.34 -4.41
C GLU A 49 -9.13 7.70 -3.19
N HIS A 50 -8.59 6.49 -3.38
CA HIS A 50 -7.81 5.82 -2.35
C HIS A 50 -6.47 6.54 -2.15
N PRO A 51 -6.00 6.79 -0.90
CA PRO A 51 -4.75 7.52 -0.66
C PRO A 51 -3.54 6.92 -1.39
N LEU A 52 -3.39 5.59 -1.36
CA LEU A 52 -2.30 4.92 -2.07
C LEU A 52 -2.40 5.06 -3.59
N ALA A 53 -3.62 5.04 -4.14
CA ALA A 53 -3.83 5.24 -5.57
C ALA A 53 -3.47 6.68 -5.98
N ALA A 54 -3.88 7.66 -5.17
CA ALA A 54 -3.47 9.05 -5.34
C ALA A 54 -1.95 9.20 -5.29
N ALA A 55 -1.28 8.55 -4.32
CA ALA A 55 0.17 8.59 -4.23
C ALA A 55 0.85 8.05 -5.50
N CYS A 56 0.39 6.90 -6.03
CA CYS A 56 0.98 6.31 -7.23
C CYS A 56 0.73 7.19 -8.47
N ARG A 57 -0.49 7.72 -8.63
CA ARG A 57 -0.85 8.65 -9.70
C ARG A 57 0.02 9.91 -9.68
N GLU A 58 0.11 10.56 -8.53
CA GLU A 58 0.88 11.82 -8.37
C GLU A 58 2.38 11.59 -8.58
N VAL A 59 2.90 10.44 -8.14
CA VAL A 59 4.29 10.05 -8.44
C VAL A 59 4.51 9.91 -9.93
N GLU A 60 3.62 9.21 -10.64
CA GLU A 60 3.74 9.04 -12.09
C GLU A 60 3.56 10.36 -12.84
N GLU A 61 2.58 11.19 -12.47
CA GLU A 61 2.32 12.50 -13.09
C GLU A 61 3.50 13.48 -12.91
N GLU A 62 4.11 13.52 -11.72
CA GLU A 62 5.16 14.48 -11.40
C GLU A 62 6.57 14.01 -11.81
N THR A 63 6.78 12.71 -12.03
CA THR A 63 8.11 12.15 -12.37
C THR A 63 8.17 11.48 -13.75
N GLY A 64 7.03 11.16 -14.35
CA GLY A 64 6.93 10.29 -15.53
C GLY A 64 7.21 8.81 -15.25
N VAL A 65 7.49 8.44 -13.99
CA VAL A 65 7.89 7.09 -13.59
C VAL A 65 6.84 6.47 -12.69
N ALA A 66 6.24 5.37 -13.15
CA ALA A 66 5.36 4.57 -12.31
C ALA A 66 6.14 3.94 -11.14
N GLY A 67 5.59 4.10 -9.93
CA GLY A 67 6.11 3.50 -8.69
C GLY A 67 5.30 2.28 -8.27
N ILE A 68 5.98 1.18 -7.93
CA ILE A 68 5.37 0.03 -7.26
C ILE A 68 5.35 0.32 -5.76
N PRO A 69 4.17 0.43 -5.13
CA PRO A 69 4.06 0.78 -3.72
C PRO A 69 4.58 -0.33 -2.81
N GLY A 70 5.28 0.09 -1.75
CA GLY A 70 5.78 -0.73 -0.66
C GLY A 70 5.28 -0.21 0.71
N PRO A 71 6.13 -0.25 1.76
CA PRO A 71 5.75 0.18 3.10
C PRO A 71 5.21 1.61 3.17
N PHE A 72 4.23 1.82 4.06
CA PHE A 72 3.81 3.17 4.44
C PHE A 72 4.89 3.79 5.33
N LEU A 73 5.21 5.06 5.08
CA LEU A 73 6.28 5.77 5.77
C LEU A 73 5.72 6.61 6.91
N THR A 74 4.92 7.62 6.59
CA THR A 74 4.45 8.59 7.57
C THR A 74 3.29 9.43 7.03
N THR A 75 2.56 10.08 7.94
CA THR A 75 1.64 11.18 7.63
C THR A 75 2.26 12.49 8.09
N ALA A 76 2.64 13.35 7.15
CA ALA A 76 3.10 14.70 7.45
C ALA A 76 1.90 15.66 7.56
N SER A 77 1.80 16.43 8.65
CA SER A 77 0.72 17.39 8.90
C SER A 77 1.27 18.80 9.11
N TYR A 78 0.73 19.79 8.42
CA TYR A 78 1.14 21.19 8.56
C TYR A 78 0.02 22.15 8.15
N THR A 79 0.06 23.34 8.75
CA THR A 79 -0.80 24.47 8.38
C THR A 79 -0.15 25.30 7.28
N LEU A 80 -0.90 25.59 6.22
CA LEU A 80 -0.53 26.56 5.21
C LEU A 80 -1.12 27.93 5.57
N PRO A 81 -0.32 29.02 5.56
CA PRO A 81 -0.85 30.36 5.72
C PRO A 81 -1.75 30.68 4.53
N ASN A 82 -3.00 31.05 4.80
CA ASN A 82 -3.98 31.45 3.80
C ASN A 82 -4.74 32.68 4.33
N PRO A 83 -4.84 33.78 3.55
CA PRO A 83 -5.48 35.02 3.98
C PRO A 83 -6.97 34.88 4.35
N GLU A 84 -7.68 33.91 3.78
CA GLU A 84 -9.13 33.77 3.96
C GLU A 84 -9.49 32.86 5.13
N ARG A 85 -8.80 31.71 5.26
CA ARG A 85 -9.02 30.73 6.33
C ARG A 85 -7.83 29.80 6.51
N GLU A 86 -7.58 29.38 7.74
CA GLU A 86 -6.49 28.45 8.06
C GLU A 86 -6.65 27.12 7.32
N LYS A 87 -5.58 26.66 6.65
CA LYS A 87 -5.60 25.46 5.82
C LYS A 87 -4.69 24.39 6.38
N HIS A 88 -5.27 23.35 6.96
CA HIS A 88 -4.55 22.19 7.47
C HIS A 88 -4.40 21.14 6.37
N LYS A 89 -3.15 20.82 6.02
CA LYS A 89 -2.83 19.81 5.02
C LYS A 89 -2.17 18.60 5.67
N THR A 90 -2.68 17.42 5.33
CA THR A 90 -2.07 16.12 5.70
C THR A 90 -1.62 15.40 4.43
N VAL A 91 -0.41 14.85 4.43
CA VAL A 91 0.16 14.11 3.31
C VAL A 91 0.59 12.73 3.79
N ASP A 92 0.00 11.69 3.22
CA ASP A 92 0.41 10.30 3.45
C ASP A 92 1.51 9.92 2.46
N TYR A 93 2.60 9.30 2.93
CA TYR A 93 3.73 8.89 2.10
C TYR A 93 3.99 7.39 2.14
N TRP A 94 4.34 6.82 1.00
CA TRP A 94 4.78 5.42 0.86
C TRP A 94 6.18 5.35 0.23
N ALA A 95 6.94 4.33 0.57
CA ALA A 95 8.11 3.95 -0.22
C ALA A 95 7.62 3.31 -1.52
N MET A 96 8.19 3.72 -2.66
CA MET A 96 7.77 3.21 -3.97
C MET A 96 8.99 2.83 -4.82
N ARG A 97 9.07 1.58 -5.26
CA ARG A 97 10.15 1.15 -6.15
C ARG A 97 9.84 1.57 -7.58
N ALA A 98 10.78 2.22 -8.24
CA ALA A 98 10.64 2.63 -9.63
C ALA A 98 10.52 1.41 -10.56
N LEU A 99 9.50 1.40 -11.42
CA LEU A 99 9.36 0.36 -12.44
C LEU A 99 10.32 0.60 -13.62
N ASN A 100 10.47 1.86 -14.05
CA ASN A 100 11.32 2.27 -15.16
C ASN A 100 12.07 3.57 -14.79
N PRO A 101 13.10 3.53 -13.94
CA PRO A 101 13.77 4.73 -13.43
C PRO A 101 14.50 5.56 -14.51
N LYS A 102 14.70 4.98 -15.70
CA LYS A 102 15.32 5.64 -16.86
C LYS A 102 14.32 6.35 -17.78
N THR A 103 13.03 6.35 -17.45
CA THR A 103 12.04 7.10 -18.24
C THR A 103 12.43 8.58 -18.25
N GLU A 104 12.40 9.17 -19.43
CA GLU A 104 12.69 10.59 -19.60
C GLU A 104 11.54 11.43 -19.03
N PHE A 105 11.89 12.36 -18.13
CA PHE A 105 10.93 13.29 -17.55
C PHE A 105 10.58 14.38 -18.58
N VAL A 106 9.29 14.71 -18.69
CA VAL A 106 8.79 15.81 -19.52
C VAL A 106 8.33 16.96 -18.62
N PRO A 107 9.05 18.09 -18.61
CA PRO A 107 8.66 19.27 -17.84
C PRO A 107 7.27 19.79 -18.19
N ASN A 108 6.58 20.30 -17.19
CA ASN A 108 5.28 20.97 -17.34
C ASN A 108 5.24 22.28 -16.52
N SER A 109 4.09 22.94 -16.50
CA SER A 109 3.94 24.23 -15.81
C SER A 109 4.07 24.14 -14.29
N GLU A 110 3.86 22.96 -13.70
CA GLU A 110 3.98 22.73 -12.26
C GLU A 110 5.36 22.20 -11.86
N ILE A 111 5.87 21.22 -12.60
CA ILE A 111 7.16 20.56 -12.36
C ILE A 111 8.11 20.87 -13.51
N ALA A 112 9.16 21.64 -13.21
CA ALA A 112 10.16 21.99 -14.23
C ALA A 112 11.29 20.97 -14.35
N GLU A 113 11.55 20.21 -13.28
CA GLU A 113 12.66 19.25 -13.26
C GLU A 113 12.38 18.08 -12.32
N CYS A 114 12.85 16.90 -12.69
CA CYS A 114 12.92 15.71 -11.85
C CYS A 114 14.38 15.23 -11.80
N ARG A 115 14.91 14.97 -10.59
CA ARG A 115 16.28 14.50 -10.38
C ARG A 115 16.32 13.25 -9.51
N TRP A 116 17.20 12.33 -9.87
CA TRP A 116 17.57 11.18 -9.06
C TRP A 116 18.82 11.51 -8.25
N VAL A 117 18.68 11.58 -6.92
CA VAL A 117 19.73 12.02 -5.99
C VAL A 117 19.97 10.97 -4.90
N SER A 118 21.08 11.06 -4.17
CA SER A 118 21.30 10.18 -3.01
C SER A 118 20.33 10.54 -1.86
N VAL A 119 20.24 9.67 -0.84
CA VAL A 119 19.41 9.95 0.34
C VAL A 119 19.91 11.18 1.10
N GLU A 120 21.23 11.36 1.16
CA GLU A 120 21.91 12.50 1.79
C GLU A 120 21.62 13.80 1.03
N GLU A 121 21.82 13.80 -0.29
CA GLU A 121 21.52 14.96 -1.14
C GLU A 121 20.02 15.30 -1.10
N ALA A 122 19.13 14.30 -1.03
CA ALA A 122 17.70 14.54 -0.89
C ALA A 122 17.35 15.33 0.38
N ARG A 123 18.04 15.06 1.49
CA ARG A 123 17.89 15.83 2.74
C ARG A 123 18.40 17.25 2.62
N GLU A 124 19.45 17.48 1.85
CA GLU A 124 19.99 18.84 1.64
C GLU A 124 19.07 19.67 0.74
N LEU A 125 18.53 19.07 -0.32
CA LEU A 125 17.67 19.75 -1.30
C LEU A 125 16.26 20.01 -0.76
N CYS A 126 15.68 19.09 0.01
CA CYS A 126 14.35 19.24 0.57
C CYS A 126 14.37 20.22 1.75
N SER A 127 14.32 21.53 1.48
CA SER A 127 14.48 22.57 2.50
C SER A 127 13.37 22.64 3.58
N ARG A 128 12.30 21.84 3.46
CA ARG A 128 11.10 21.96 4.29
C ARG A 128 11.00 20.82 5.31
N PRO A 129 10.78 21.12 6.61
CA PRO A 129 10.72 20.12 7.68
C PRO A 129 9.74 18.96 7.45
N ARG A 130 8.66 19.21 6.71
CA ARG A 130 7.62 18.22 6.38
C ARG A 130 8.10 17.10 5.45
N ASP A 131 9.13 17.35 4.64
CA ASP A 131 9.67 16.35 3.72
C ASP A 131 10.73 15.48 4.44
N PHE A 132 11.35 16.00 5.51
CA PHE A 132 12.29 15.23 6.35
C PHE A 132 11.65 14.03 7.01
N ALA A 133 10.43 14.13 7.53
CA ALA A 133 9.78 13.00 8.19
C ALA A 133 9.62 11.77 7.26
N ALA A 134 9.35 11.99 5.97
CA ALA A 134 9.25 10.91 4.99
C ALA A 134 10.63 10.36 4.61
N LEU A 135 11.64 11.21 4.45
CA LEU A 135 13.02 10.81 4.18
C LEU A 135 13.64 10.05 5.36
N ASP A 136 13.41 10.52 6.59
CA ASP A 136 13.80 9.87 7.85
C ASP A 136 13.18 8.47 7.96
N SER A 137 11.87 8.39 7.75
CA SER A 137 11.15 7.12 7.78
C SER A 137 11.65 6.16 6.70
N PHE A 138 11.91 6.65 5.49
CA PHE A 138 12.47 5.84 4.41
C PHE A 138 13.87 5.31 4.74
N ALA A 139 14.75 6.17 5.25
CA ALA A 139 16.11 5.78 5.62
C ALA A 139 16.16 4.77 6.78
N ALA A 140 15.12 4.77 7.64
CA ALA A 140 14.98 3.84 8.75
C ALA A 140 14.25 2.53 8.36
N LEU A 141 13.78 2.39 7.10
CA LEU A 141 13.09 1.18 6.70
C LEU A 141 14.02 -0.04 6.77
N PRO A 142 13.52 -1.18 7.28
CA PRO A 142 14.22 -2.44 7.10
C PRO A 142 14.27 -2.81 5.61
N THR A 143 15.20 -3.69 5.25
CA THR A 143 15.22 -4.26 3.90
C THR A 143 13.92 -5.03 3.65
N VAL A 144 13.23 -4.73 2.56
CA VAL A 144 12.04 -5.46 2.13
C VAL A 144 12.36 -6.16 0.81
N THR A 145 12.49 -7.47 0.89
CA THR A 145 12.81 -8.34 -0.26
C THR A 145 11.57 -8.82 -0.99
N GLY A 146 10.46 -9.04 -0.30
CA GLY A 146 9.19 -9.46 -0.90
C GLY A 146 7.98 -8.86 -0.21
N THR A 147 6.81 -8.97 -0.86
CA THR A 147 5.57 -8.36 -0.38
C THR A 147 4.40 -9.33 -0.50
N VAL A 148 3.61 -9.45 0.55
CA VAL A 148 2.33 -10.15 0.53
C VAL A 148 1.20 -9.17 0.83
N VAL A 149 0.26 -9.05 -0.10
CA VAL A 149 -1.00 -8.32 0.13
C VAL A 149 -2.04 -9.32 0.63
N LEU A 150 -2.27 -9.34 1.95
CA LEU A 150 -3.16 -10.28 2.63
C LEU A 150 -4.55 -9.67 2.81
N LEU A 151 -5.51 -10.14 2.01
CA LEU A 151 -6.87 -9.63 1.94
C LEU A 151 -7.85 -10.53 2.68
N ARG A 152 -8.77 -9.92 3.42
CA ARG A 152 -10.02 -10.58 3.80
C ARG A 152 -10.99 -10.52 2.63
N HIS A 153 -11.66 -11.64 2.36
CA HIS A 153 -12.71 -11.67 1.34
C HIS A 153 -13.73 -10.52 1.50
N ALA A 154 -14.28 -10.07 0.38
CA ALA A 154 -15.32 -9.06 0.32
C ALA A 154 -16.62 -9.54 0.99
N LYS A 155 -17.59 -8.62 1.13
CA LYS A 155 -18.88 -8.90 1.78
C LYS A 155 -19.59 -10.10 1.11
N ALA A 156 -19.71 -11.18 1.86
CA ALA A 156 -20.41 -12.40 1.45
C ALA A 156 -21.81 -12.49 2.04
N ALA A 157 -22.61 -13.42 1.52
CA ALA A 157 -23.93 -13.71 2.06
C ALA A 157 -23.88 -14.06 3.56
N SER A 158 -25.03 -14.01 4.22
CA SER A 158 -25.17 -14.38 5.63
C SER A 158 -24.73 -15.83 5.91
N VAL A 159 -24.33 -16.10 7.15
CA VAL A 159 -24.12 -17.46 7.68
C VAL A 159 -25.38 -18.33 7.63
N THR A 160 -26.55 -17.72 7.51
CA THR A 160 -27.85 -18.40 7.35
C THR A 160 -28.21 -18.70 5.89
N PHE A 161 -27.24 -18.62 4.98
CA PHE A 161 -27.40 -18.99 3.57
C PHE A 161 -27.79 -20.48 3.43
N ASP A 162 -28.70 -20.78 2.52
CA ASP A 162 -29.12 -22.15 2.21
C ASP A 162 -28.07 -22.83 1.31
N GLY A 163 -27.22 -23.66 1.92
CA GLY A 163 -26.14 -24.38 1.26
C GLY A 163 -24.90 -24.51 2.14
N PRO A 164 -23.86 -25.23 1.66
CA PRO A 164 -22.62 -25.38 2.42
C PRO A 164 -21.86 -24.04 2.52
N ASP A 165 -21.27 -23.73 3.68
CA ASP A 165 -20.61 -22.43 3.92
C ASP A 165 -19.49 -22.14 2.90
N VAL A 166 -18.76 -23.18 2.45
CA VAL A 166 -17.71 -23.06 1.44
C VAL A 166 -18.24 -22.52 0.10
N ALA A 167 -19.51 -22.79 -0.24
CA ALA A 167 -20.14 -22.33 -1.48
C ALA A 167 -20.80 -20.94 -1.35
N ARG A 168 -20.68 -20.29 -0.18
CA ARG A 168 -21.36 -19.02 0.06
C ARG A 168 -20.84 -17.92 -0.86
N PRO A 169 -21.70 -17.27 -1.66
CA PRO A 169 -21.28 -16.29 -2.66
C PRO A 169 -21.04 -14.90 -2.07
N LEU A 170 -20.42 -14.03 -2.86
CA LEU A 170 -20.41 -12.59 -2.61
C LEU A 170 -21.79 -11.98 -2.82
N GLU A 171 -22.18 -11.06 -1.93
CA GLU A 171 -23.36 -10.21 -2.11
C GLU A 171 -23.06 -9.12 -3.16
N THR A 172 -24.09 -8.38 -3.60
CA THR A 172 -23.93 -7.25 -4.52
C THR A 172 -22.87 -6.25 -4.05
N ARG A 173 -22.89 -5.89 -2.77
CA ARG A 173 -21.86 -5.03 -2.17
C ARG A 173 -20.47 -5.66 -2.24
N GLY A 174 -20.35 -6.98 -2.02
CA GLY A 174 -19.08 -7.69 -2.10
C GLY A 174 -18.51 -7.72 -3.51
N LYS A 175 -19.36 -7.91 -4.53
CA LYS A 175 -18.95 -7.82 -5.93
C LYS A 175 -18.44 -6.41 -6.29
N ALA A 176 -19.11 -5.36 -5.80
CA ALA A 176 -18.64 -3.99 -5.96
C ALA A 176 -17.29 -3.75 -5.26
N GLN A 177 -17.11 -4.26 -4.03
CA GLN A 177 -15.82 -4.21 -3.34
C GLN A 177 -14.71 -4.90 -4.13
N ALA A 178 -14.96 -6.11 -4.65
CA ALA A 178 -13.99 -6.84 -5.47
C ALA A 178 -13.57 -6.03 -6.72
N GLY A 179 -14.53 -5.39 -7.39
CA GLY A 179 -14.24 -4.50 -8.53
C GLY A 179 -13.36 -3.29 -8.16
N LEU A 180 -13.62 -2.66 -7.01
CA LEU A 180 -12.83 -1.52 -6.52
C LEU A 180 -11.42 -1.92 -6.08
N LEU A 181 -11.21 -3.17 -5.66
CA LEU A 181 -9.89 -3.69 -5.31
C LEU A 181 -8.99 -3.89 -6.53
N VAL A 182 -9.54 -4.17 -7.71
CA VAL A 182 -8.73 -4.45 -8.93
C VAL A 182 -7.71 -3.36 -9.23
N PRO A 183 -8.09 -2.08 -9.45
CA PRO A 183 -7.11 -1.05 -9.78
C PRO A 183 -6.12 -0.80 -8.65
N LEU A 184 -6.54 -0.94 -7.39
CA LEU A 184 -5.66 -0.75 -6.23
C LEU A 184 -4.61 -1.87 -6.12
N LEU A 185 -5.01 -3.13 -6.26
CA LEU A 185 -4.13 -4.28 -6.13
C LEU A 185 -3.19 -4.43 -7.33
N ALA A 186 -3.60 -3.99 -8.52
CA ALA A 186 -2.76 -3.98 -9.72
C ALA A 186 -1.54 -3.06 -9.57
N LEU A 187 -1.61 -2.01 -8.74
CA LEU A 187 -0.48 -1.12 -8.47
C LEU A 187 0.74 -1.87 -7.90
N PHE A 188 0.51 -2.91 -7.09
CA PHE A 188 1.58 -3.70 -6.48
C PHE A 188 2.31 -4.62 -7.46
N GLN A 189 1.86 -4.70 -8.72
CA GLN A 189 2.41 -5.59 -9.75
C GLN A 189 2.56 -7.04 -9.25
N PRO A 190 1.48 -7.67 -8.74
CA PRO A 190 1.58 -9.03 -8.21
C PRO A 190 1.97 -10.00 -9.31
N THR A 191 2.80 -10.97 -8.96
CA THR A 191 3.18 -12.08 -9.86
C THR A 191 2.34 -13.32 -9.61
N ARG A 192 1.69 -13.40 -8.45
CA ARG A 192 0.85 -14.52 -8.02
C ARG A 192 -0.38 -14.02 -7.28
N ILE A 193 -1.49 -14.72 -7.47
CA ILE A 193 -2.76 -14.46 -6.79
C ILE A 193 -3.24 -15.80 -6.23
N ILE A 194 -3.40 -15.86 -4.92
CA ILE A 194 -3.77 -17.06 -4.17
C ILE A 194 -5.08 -16.78 -3.43
N ALA A 195 -6.00 -17.75 -3.44
CA ALA A 195 -7.21 -17.70 -2.65
C ALA A 195 -7.34 -18.95 -1.78
N ALA A 196 -7.90 -18.74 -0.58
CA ALA A 196 -8.52 -19.81 0.19
C ALA A 196 -9.68 -20.44 -0.60
N SER A 197 -9.98 -21.70 -0.34
CA SER A 197 -10.98 -22.53 -1.01
C SER A 197 -12.41 -21.97 -1.01
N PRO A 198 -12.92 -21.28 0.04
CA PRO A 198 -14.29 -20.76 0.02
C PRO A 198 -14.57 -19.84 -1.16
N LEU A 199 -15.74 -20.03 -1.80
CA LEU A 199 -16.13 -19.31 -3.01
C LEU A 199 -16.02 -17.79 -2.87
N ARG A 200 -16.37 -17.24 -1.70
CA ARG A 200 -16.22 -15.80 -1.40
C ARG A 200 -14.78 -15.30 -1.48
N CYS A 201 -13.78 -16.10 -1.11
CA CYS A 201 -12.36 -15.75 -1.22
C CYS A 201 -11.96 -15.74 -2.70
N VAL A 202 -12.23 -16.83 -3.42
CA VAL A 202 -12.00 -16.96 -4.87
C VAL A 202 -12.62 -15.78 -5.63
N LYS A 203 -13.92 -15.54 -5.45
CA LYS A 203 -14.66 -14.47 -6.14
C LYS A 203 -14.27 -13.05 -5.73
N THR A 204 -13.51 -12.87 -4.64
CA THR A 204 -12.99 -11.55 -4.28
C THR A 204 -11.79 -11.15 -5.15
N VAL A 205 -10.96 -12.11 -5.55
CA VAL A 205 -9.72 -11.85 -6.31
C VAL A 205 -9.75 -12.34 -7.74
N GLU A 206 -10.76 -13.11 -8.14
CA GLU A 206 -10.97 -13.53 -9.53
C GLU A 206 -10.96 -12.35 -10.53
N PRO A 207 -11.64 -11.20 -10.27
CA PRO A 207 -11.56 -10.05 -11.18
C PRO A 207 -10.15 -9.47 -11.34
N LEU A 208 -9.31 -9.55 -10.30
CA LEU A 208 -7.91 -9.13 -10.38
C LEU A 208 -7.10 -10.10 -11.26
N ALA A 209 -7.30 -11.41 -11.05
CA ALA A 209 -6.63 -12.44 -11.84
C ALA A 209 -6.96 -12.32 -13.33
N GLU A 210 -8.23 -12.08 -13.66
CA GLU A 210 -8.68 -11.80 -15.03
C GLU A 210 -8.04 -10.53 -15.60
N ALA A 211 -8.09 -9.42 -14.86
CA ALA A 211 -7.53 -8.13 -15.31
C ALA A 211 -6.02 -8.18 -15.58
N LEU A 212 -5.28 -8.98 -14.81
CA LEU A 212 -3.83 -9.14 -14.97
C LEU A 212 -3.45 -10.35 -15.83
N SER A 213 -4.42 -11.13 -16.31
CA SER A 213 -4.17 -12.40 -17.02
C SER A 213 -3.25 -13.36 -16.25
N LEU A 214 -3.40 -13.41 -14.92
CA LEU A 214 -2.64 -14.28 -14.03
C LEU A 214 -3.48 -15.51 -13.63
N PRO A 215 -2.85 -16.68 -13.41
CA PRO A 215 -3.55 -17.82 -12.85
C PRO A 215 -4.01 -17.50 -11.42
N LEU A 216 -5.25 -17.90 -11.09
CA LEU A 216 -5.75 -17.90 -9.72
C LEU A 216 -5.45 -19.24 -9.06
N GLU A 217 -4.53 -19.23 -8.10
CA GLU A 217 -4.10 -20.41 -7.37
C GLU A 217 -4.99 -20.64 -6.13
N GLY A 218 -5.33 -21.91 -5.86
CA GLY A 218 -5.99 -22.31 -4.61
C GLY A 218 -4.98 -22.85 -3.61
N ASP A 219 -5.05 -22.41 -2.35
CA ASP A 219 -4.22 -22.95 -1.27
C ASP A 219 -5.04 -23.10 0.02
N SER A 220 -5.37 -24.35 0.37
CA SER A 220 -6.21 -24.67 1.52
C SER A 220 -5.51 -24.41 2.87
N VAL A 221 -4.21 -24.10 2.89
CA VAL A 221 -3.55 -23.59 4.12
C VAL A 221 -4.20 -22.29 4.59
N PHE A 222 -4.81 -21.52 3.67
CA PHE A 222 -5.52 -20.29 3.99
C PHE A 222 -7.02 -20.49 4.29
N ASP A 223 -7.50 -21.73 4.39
CA ASP A 223 -8.87 -22.03 4.78
C ASP A 223 -9.03 -21.87 6.30
N ALA A 224 -10.09 -21.20 6.74
CA ALA A 224 -10.41 -21.17 8.16
C ALA A 224 -10.77 -22.57 8.69
N GLU A 225 -11.30 -23.43 7.82
CA GLU A 225 -11.50 -24.85 8.11
C GLU A 225 -10.14 -25.55 8.19
N GLY A 226 -9.73 -25.94 9.39
CA GLY A 226 -8.43 -26.57 9.64
C GLY A 226 -7.38 -25.63 10.24
N HIS A 227 -7.51 -24.31 10.07
CA HIS A 227 -6.58 -23.33 10.66
C HIS A 227 -6.44 -23.48 12.19
N LEU A 228 -7.56 -23.68 12.90
CA LEU A 228 -7.55 -23.87 14.36
C LEU A 228 -6.81 -25.13 14.83
N ARG A 229 -6.54 -26.10 13.93
CA ARG A 229 -5.75 -27.30 14.29
C ARG A 229 -4.26 -27.03 14.29
N ASN A 230 -3.80 -26.04 13.52
CA ASN A 230 -2.41 -25.57 13.50
C ASN A 230 -2.37 -24.16 12.89
N THR A 231 -2.38 -23.16 13.76
CA THR A 231 -2.41 -21.74 13.39
C THR A 231 -1.10 -21.27 12.74
N GLU A 232 0.01 -21.97 12.98
CA GLU A 232 1.34 -21.61 12.45
C GLU A 232 1.48 -21.85 10.95
N ARG A 233 0.71 -22.78 10.38
CA ARG A 233 0.86 -23.15 8.95
C ARG A 233 0.63 -21.98 8.01
N ALA A 234 -0.38 -21.16 8.27
CA ALA A 234 -0.68 -20.01 7.43
C ALA A 234 0.38 -18.91 7.57
N ALA A 235 0.87 -18.64 8.79
CA ALA A 235 1.97 -17.71 9.02
C ALA A 235 3.26 -18.17 8.33
N ALA A 236 3.64 -19.44 8.47
CA ALA A 236 4.81 -20.01 7.80
C ALA A 236 4.69 -19.90 6.28
N ARG A 237 3.50 -20.20 5.73
CA ARG A 237 3.21 -20.06 4.30
C ARG A 237 3.34 -18.61 3.81
N LEU A 238 2.87 -17.63 4.60
CA LEU A 238 3.08 -16.21 4.28
C LEU A 238 4.56 -15.83 4.26
N GLY A 239 5.36 -16.35 5.19
CA GLY A 239 6.81 -16.18 5.21
C GLY A 239 7.49 -16.75 3.96
N GLU A 240 7.11 -17.96 3.53
CA GLU A 240 7.61 -18.56 2.28
C GLU A 240 7.26 -17.71 1.04
N LEU A 241 6.04 -17.18 0.98
CA LEU A 241 5.63 -16.28 -0.10
C LEU A 241 6.44 -14.98 -0.08
N GLY A 242 6.69 -14.40 1.10
CA GLY A 242 7.56 -13.24 1.29
C GLY A 242 9.00 -13.50 0.80
N ALA A 243 9.54 -14.68 1.07
CA ALA A 243 10.90 -15.05 0.69
C ALA A 243 11.11 -15.22 -0.83
N SER A 244 10.02 -15.24 -1.63
CA SER A 244 10.11 -15.37 -3.09
C SER A 244 10.73 -14.16 -3.79
N GLY A 245 10.83 -13.00 -3.11
CA GLY A 245 11.33 -11.76 -3.68
C GLY A 245 10.32 -11.00 -4.57
N ALA A 246 9.09 -11.51 -4.68
CA ALA A 246 8.04 -10.94 -5.51
C ALA A 246 6.82 -10.50 -4.70
N THR A 247 5.90 -9.79 -5.34
CA THR A 247 4.59 -9.47 -4.77
C THR A 247 3.62 -10.62 -4.99
N THR A 248 2.95 -11.07 -3.93
CA THR A 248 1.83 -12.04 -3.97
C THR A 248 0.57 -11.45 -3.33
N VAL A 249 -0.58 -11.60 -3.97
CA VAL A 249 -1.89 -11.30 -3.34
C VAL A 249 -2.47 -12.59 -2.77
N VAL A 250 -2.90 -12.57 -1.51
CA VAL A 250 -3.53 -13.72 -0.83
C VAL A 250 -4.90 -13.30 -0.30
N CYS A 251 -5.97 -13.99 -0.70
CA CYS A 251 -7.31 -13.78 -0.15
C CYS A 251 -7.71 -14.89 0.81
N SER A 252 -8.08 -14.53 2.04
CA SER A 252 -8.42 -15.48 3.11
C SER A 252 -9.58 -14.95 3.99
N GLN A 253 -9.71 -15.52 5.18
CA GLN A 253 -10.79 -15.31 6.15
C GLN A 253 -10.22 -14.70 7.44
N LEU A 254 -11.09 -14.02 8.21
CA LEU A 254 -10.66 -13.28 9.40
C LEU A 254 -9.82 -14.08 10.41
N PRO A 255 -10.19 -15.31 10.83
CA PRO A 255 -9.40 -16.04 11.83
C PRO A 255 -7.97 -16.29 11.33
N VAL A 256 -7.83 -16.77 10.09
CA VAL A 256 -6.53 -17.03 9.46
C VAL A 256 -5.68 -15.75 9.40
N ILE A 257 -6.29 -14.64 8.99
CA ILE A 257 -5.59 -13.35 8.89
C ILE A 257 -5.15 -12.85 10.27
N ALA A 258 -6.06 -12.85 11.24
CA ALA A 258 -5.79 -12.33 12.57
C ALA A 258 -4.69 -13.11 13.29
N ASP A 259 -4.80 -14.44 13.29
CA ASP A 259 -3.85 -15.33 13.97
C ASP A 259 -2.49 -15.32 13.26
N SER A 260 -2.46 -15.32 11.92
CA SER A 260 -1.20 -15.26 11.17
C SER A 260 -0.47 -13.93 11.38
N LEU A 261 -1.19 -12.80 11.37
CA LEU A 261 -0.61 -11.48 11.63
C LEU A 261 -0.06 -11.38 13.05
N ALA A 262 -0.81 -11.84 14.05
CA ALA A 262 -0.37 -11.82 15.44
C ALA A 262 0.91 -12.65 15.61
N LEU A 263 0.92 -13.88 15.08
CA LEU A 263 2.09 -14.76 15.18
C LEU A 263 3.34 -14.20 14.48
N LEU A 264 3.19 -13.68 13.25
CA LEU A 264 4.31 -13.08 12.52
C LEU A 264 4.82 -11.82 13.21
N ALA A 265 3.93 -10.97 13.73
CA ALA A 265 4.27 -9.76 14.45
C ALA A 265 5.02 -10.07 15.75
N ASP A 266 4.50 -11.01 16.55
CA ASP A 266 5.14 -11.44 17.81
C ASP A 266 6.52 -12.04 17.57
N THR A 267 6.67 -12.87 16.53
CA THR A 267 7.94 -13.52 16.17
C THR A 267 9.00 -12.50 15.73
N SER A 268 8.58 -11.43 15.05
CA SER A 268 9.47 -10.38 14.55
C SER A 268 9.65 -9.21 15.53
N GLY A 269 8.92 -9.19 16.64
CA GLY A 269 8.87 -8.04 17.55
C GLY A 269 8.23 -6.80 16.93
N LEU A 270 7.47 -6.95 15.84
CA LEU A 270 6.82 -5.84 15.14
C LEU A 270 5.55 -5.41 15.88
N ALA A 271 5.43 -4.13 16.18
CA ALA A 271 4.24 -3.60 16.85
C ALA A 271 3.05 -3.50 15.87
N VAL A 272 2.08 -4.40 16.02
CA VAL A 272 0.80 -4.36 15.30
C VAL A 272 -0.35 -4.21 16.30
N PRO A 273 -0.84 -2.98 16.58
CA PRO A 273 -1.73 -2.73 17.71
C PRO A 273 -3.13 -3.34 17.56
N SER A 274 -3.55 -3.67 16.34
CA SER A 274 -4.83 -4.34 16.09
C SER A 274 -4.81 -5.13 14.80
N VAL A 275 -5.09 -6.43 14.90
CA VAL A 275 -5.25 -7.35 13.76
C VAL A 275 -6.67 -7.39 13.18
N HIS A 276 -7.56 -6.49 13.65
CA HIS A 276 -8.94 -6.43 13.15
C HIS A 276 -8.98 -6.12 11.65
N THR A 277 -9.62 -6.98 10.86
CA THR A 277 -9.67 -6.80 9.39
C THR A 277 -11.12 -6.89 8.92
N GLY A 278 -11.68 -5.80 8.39
CA GLY A 278 -13.02 -5.76 7.82
C GLY A 278 -13.15 -6.54 6.51
N THR A 279 -14.37 -6.85 6.07
CA THR A 279 -14.57 -7.53 4.77
C THR A 279 -14.20 -6.62 3.61
N GLY A 280 -13.34 -7.11 2.71
CA GLY A 280 -12.78 -6.31 1.62
C GLY A 280 -11.65 -5.38 2.04
N GLU A 281 -11.17 -5.49 3.28
CA GLU A 281 -9.94 -4.84 3.77
C GLU A 281 -8.80 -5.85 3.79
N GLY A 282 -7.58 -5.37 3.97
CA GLY A 282 -6.42 -6.24 4.10
C GLY A 282 -5.19 -5.53 4.62
N TRP A 283 -4.06 -6.18 4.39
CA TRP A 283 -2.76 -5.77 4.88
C TRP A 283 -1.71 -5.87 3.79
N ILE A 284 -0.77 -4.94 3.81
CA ILE A 284 0.46 -4.97 3.02
C ILE A 284 1.56 -5.42 3.98
N LEU A 285 2.12 -6.60 3.72
CA LEU A 285 3.14 -7.23 4.56
C LEU A 285 4.47 -7.24 3.80
N GLY A 286 5.48 -6.57 4.34
CA GLY A 286 6.83 -6.58 3.80
C GLY A 286 7.71 -7.59 4.52
N PHE A 287 8.48 -8.36 3.76
CA PHE A 287 9.32 -9.44 4.27
C PHE A 287 10.80 -9.26 3.90
N ASP A 288 11.69 -9.60 4.83
CA ASP A 288 13.10 -9.88 4.59
C ASP A 288 13.34 -11.40 4.68
N GLY A 289 13.48 -12.06 3.54
CA GLY A 289 13.36 -13.51 3.47
C GLY A 289 12.00 -13.95 4.01
N THR A 290 11.99 -14.81 5.04
CA THR A 290 10.75 -15.29 5.68
C THR A 290 10.26 -14.42 6.83
N THR A 291 11.04 -13.41 7.24
CA THR A 291 10.76 -12.61 8.43
C THR A 291 9.89 -11.41 8.05
N LEU A 292 8.76 -11.24 8.75
CA LEU A 292 7.93 -10.05 8.61
C LEU A 292 8.69 -8.84 9.18
N VAL A 293 8.83 -7.77 8.41
CA VAL A 293 9.55 -6.56 8.83
C VAL A 293 8.70 -5.30 8.76
N THR A 294 7.62 -5.30 7.97
CA THR A 294 6.63 -4.22 7.93
C THR A 294 5.22 -4.77 7.76
N ALA A 295 4.23 -4.11 8.36
CA ALA A 295 2.82 -4.48 8.24
C ALA A 295 1.94 -3.23 8.32
N HIS A 296 1.19 -2.95 7.25
CA HIS A 296 0.30 -1.79 7.18
C HIS A 296 -1.06 -2.20 6.65
N ARG A 297 -2.11 -1.48 7.04
CA ARG A 297 -3.44 -1.69 6.46
C ARG A 297 -3.46 -1.21 5.02
N LEU A 298 -4.13 -2.00 4.16
CA LEU A 298 -4.48 -1.60 2.80
C LEU A 298 -5.68 -0.67 2.82
#